data_AF-I0IFU5-F1
#
_entry.id   AF-I0IFU5-F1
#
_cell.length_a   1.000
_cell.length_b   1.000
_cell.length_c   1.000
_cell.angle_alpha   90.00
_cell.angle_beta   90.00
_cell.angle_gamma   90.00
#
_symmetry.space_group_name_H-M   'P 1'
#
loop_
_entity.id
_entity.type
_entity.pdbx_description
1 polymer ?
#
loop_
_entity_poly.entity_id
_entity_poly.type
_entity_poly.pdbx_seq_one_letter_code
_entity_poly.pdbx_strand_id
1 'polypeptide(L)'
;MPGPAKVHSIEQLADFRRLLVKIEEAIGASVGSADAGIRSTQRWLADEQPRVWAQRRSRAVRALDDAQATLRRKQLSPTPSGKPASVAAEQKALRRAKQLVEECERKLALTRTWSRRFEKVEQDYRTGTSAARAAAAGGVAEAGARLDGLLGHLDGYRRVLLATRDAAEGPGTGGGGNP
;
A
#
# COMPACT_ATOMS: atom_id res chain seq x y z
N MET A 1 55.74 7.84 -6.92
CA MET A 1 55.49 6.38 -6.85
C MET A 1 54.05 6.16 -6.41
N PRO A 2 53.12 5.74 -7.28
CA PRO A 2 51.81 5.34 -6.83
C PRO A 2 51.95 4.02 -6.06
N GLY A 3 51.60 4.04 -4.77
CA GLY A 3 51.67 2.86 -3.91
C GLY A 3 50.66 1.79 -4.32
N PRO A 4 50.86 0.52 -3.93
CA PRO A 4 49.95 -0.58 -4.26
C PRO A 4 48.56 -0.27 -3.68
N ALA A 5 47.56 -0.19 -4.55
CA ALA A 5 46.17 -0.02 -4.14
C ALA A 5 45.77 -1.19 -3.23
N LYS A 6 45.34 -0.90 -1.98
CA LYS A 6 44.85 -1.92 -1.04
C LYS A 6 43.50 -2.45 -1.52
N VAL A 7 43.51 -3.62 -2.15
CA VAL A 7 42.36 -4.31 -2.76
C VAL A 7 41.43 -4.95 -1.70
N HIS A 8 40.99 -4.19 -0.70
CA HIS A 8 39.95 -4.61 0.26
C HIS A 8 38.56 -4.10 -0.11
N SER A 9 38.44 -3.21 -1.10
CA SER A 9 37.15 -2.56 -1.44
C SER A 9 36.34 -3.26 -2.52
N ILE A 10 36.84 -4.33 -3.15
CA ILE A 10 36.10 -5.04 -4.22
C ILE A 10 34.86 -5.74 -3.62
N GLU A 11 35.05 -6.49 -2.53
CA GLU A 11 33.95 -7.15 -1.81
C GLU A 11 32.93 -6.14 -1.27
N GLN A 12 33.42 -5.00 -0.76
CA GLN A 12 32.57 -3.91 -0.27
C GLN A 12 31.72 -3.26 -1.37
N LEU A 13 32.26 -3.11 -2.59
CA LEU A 13 31.51 -2.61 -3.75
C LEU A 13 30.45 -3.61 -4.21
N ALA A 14 30.76 -4.91 -4.20
CA ALA A 14 29.78 -5.96 -4.49
C ALA A 14 28.68 -6.02 -3.43
N ASP A 15 29.02 -5.85 -2.14
CA ASP A 15 28.06 -5.75 -1.05
C ASP A 15 27.17 -4.51 -1.16
N PHE A 16 27.75 -3.37 -1.49
CA PHE A 16 27.00 -2.15 -1.71
C PHE A 16 25.99 -2.30 -2.86
N ARG A 17 26.39 -2.92 -3.98
CA ARG A 17 25.48 -3.27 -5.08
C ARG A 17 24.33 -4.16 -4.61
N ARG A 18 24.62 -5.20 -3.81
CA ARG A 18 23.59 -6.06 -3.22
C ARG A 18 22.61 -5.28 -2.34
N LEU A 19 23.11 -4.32 -1.55
CA LEU A 19 22.27 -3.47 -0.71
C LEU A 19 21.37 -2.55 -1.53
N LEU A 20 21.85 -1.98 -2.65
CA LEU A 20 21.04 -1.15 -3.54
C LEU A 20 19.85 -1.94 -4.13
N VAL A 21 20.08 -3.17 -4.59
CA VAL A 21 19.01 -4.05 -5.09
C VAL A 21 17.99 -4.36 -3.99
N LYS A 22 18.46 -4.69 -2.77
CA LYS A 22 17.56 -4.92 -1.63
C LYS A 22 16.72 -3.70 -1.27
N ILE A 23 17.27 -2.50 -1.39
CA ILE A 23 16.54 -1.26 -1.14
C ILE A 23 15.46 -1.06 -2.21
N GLU A 24 15.77 -1.30 -3.48
CA GLU A 24 14.77 -1.24 -4.56
C GLU A 24 13.61 -2.21 -4.31
N GLU A 25 13.93 -3.46 -3.97
CA GLU A 25 12.93 -4.49 -3.64
C GLU A 25 12.08 -4.08 -2.45
N ALA A 26 12.69 -3.54 -1.39
CA ALA A 26 11.99 -3.07 -0.19
C ALA A 26 11.04 -1.90 -0.50
N ILE A 27 11.48 -0.94 -1.32
CA ILE A 27 10.63 0.17 -1.80
C ILE A 27 9.47 -0.39 -2.63
N GLY A 28 9.75 -1.29 -3.57
CA GLY A 28 8.74 -1.94 -4.41
C GLY A 28 7.67 -2.65 -3.58
N ALA A 29 8.10 -3.47 -2.63
CA ALA A 29 7.22 -4.21 -1.73
C ALA A 29 6.38 -3.29 -0.83
N SER A 30 7.00 -2.28 -0.21
CA SER A 30 6.32 -1.33 0.66
C SER A 30 5.21 -0.56 -0.07
N VAL A 31 5.54 0.00 -1.24
CA VAL A 31 4.55 0.75 -2.02
C VAL A 31 3.50 -0.22 -2.61
N GLY A 32 3.88 -1.44 -2.99
CA GLY A 32 2.94 -2.46 -3.48
C GLY A 32 1.90 -2.86 -2.43
N SER A 33 2.32 -3.00 -1.17
CA SER A 33 1.42 -3.25 -0.03
C SER A 33 0.45 -2.09 0.19
N ALA A 34 0.95 -0.86 0.19
CA ALA A 34 0.12 0.34 0.30
C ALA A 34 -0.90 0.43 -0.84
N ASP A 35 -0.49 0.17 -2.09
CA ASP A 35 -1.40 0.17 -3.25
C ASP A 35 -2.52 -0.85 -3.12
N ALA A 36 -2.23 -2.04 -2.57
CA ALA A 36 -3.25 -3.05 -2.33
C ALA A 36 -4.29 -2.59 -1.30
N GLY A 37 -3.83 -1.98 -0.20
CA GLY A 37 -4.71 -1.42 0.84
C GLY A 37 -5.57 -0.27 0.31
N ILE A 38 -4.99 0.63 -0.48
CA ILE A 38 -5.70 1.76 -1.10
C ILE A 38 -6.78 1.25 -2.05
N ARG A 39 -6.45 0.34 -2.98
CA ARG A 39 -7.44 -0.24 -3.90
C ARG A 39 -8.56 -0.97 -3.17
N SER A 40 -8.23 -1.72 -2.12
CA SER A 40 -9.23 -2.41 -1.30
C SER A 40 -10.17 -1.41 -0.62
N THR A 41 -9.62 -0.33 -0.06
CA THR A 41 -10.41 0.72 0.61
C THR A 41 -11.30 1.46 -0.38
N GLN A 42 -10.78 1.76 -1.58
CA GLN A 42 -11.57 2.43 -2.61
C GLN A 42 -12.74 1.56 -3.07
N ARG A 43 -12.51 0.25 -3.32
CA ARG A 43 -13.58 -0.70 -3.64
C ARG A 43 -14.63 -0.77 -2.53
N TRP A 44 -14.18 -0.84 -1.28
CA TRP A 44 -15.10 -0.88 -0.13
C TRP A 44 -15.95 0.40 -0.04
N LEU A 45 -15.35 1.59 -0.25
CA LEU A 45 -16.07 2.87 -0.23
C LEU A 45 -16.99 3.08 -1.43
N ALA A 46 -16.58 2.66 -2.62
CA ALA A 46 -17.28 2.92 -3.88
C ALA A 46 -18.42 1.91 -4.13
N ASP A 47 -18.20 0.64 -3.80
CA ASP A 47 -19.10 -0.45 -4.20
C ASP A 47 -19.83 -1.05 -3.00
N GLU A 48 -19.07 -1.44 -1.96
CA GLU A 48 -19.63 -2.24 -0.87
C GLU A 48 -20.46 -1.40 0.10
N GLN A 49 -19.92 -0.27 0.58
CA GLN A 49 -20.59 0.58 1.55
C GLN A 49 -21.90 1.17 1.02
N PRO A 50 -21.97 1.73 -0.20
CA PRO A 50 -23.24 2.24 -0.73
C PRO A 50 -24.30 1.16 -0.80
N ARG A 51 -23.93 -0.08 -1.20
CA ARG A 51 -24.85 -1.21 -1.22
C ARG A 51 -25.37 -1.55 0.17
N VAL A 52 -24.50 -1.64 1.17
CA VAL A 52 -24.88 -1.94 2.55
C VAL A 52 -25.83 -0.88 3.10
N TRP A 53 -25.52 0.40 2.92
CA TRP A 53 -26.38 1.47 3.42
C TRP A 53 -27.68 1.61 2.64
N ALA A 54 -27.70 1.33 1.34
CA ALA A 54 -28.92 1.29 0.55
C ALA A 54 -29.88 0.18 1.02
N GLN A 55 -29.34 -1.01 1.32
CA GLN A 55 -30.12 -2.10 1.90
C GLN A 55 -30.65 -1.75 3.29
N ARG A 56 -29.81 -1.15 4.15
CA ARG A 56 -30.24 -0.68 5.48
C ARG A 56 -31.32 0.39 5.38
N ARG A 57 -31.18 1.35 4.47
CA ARG A 57 -32.19 2.38 4.20
C ARG A 57 -33.52 1.74 3.77
N SER A 58 -33.51 0.78 2.86
CA SER A 58 -34.73 0.09 2.44
C SER A 58 -35.46 -0.57 3.62
N ARG A 59 -34.72 -1.24 4.52
CA ARG A 59 -35.29 -1.83 5.75
C ARG A 59 -35.82 -0.77 6.70
N ALA A 60 -35.10 0.33 6.87
CA ALA A 60 -35.51 1.44 7.73
C ALA A 60 -36.79 2.12 7.23
N VAL A 61 -36.94 2.30 5.92
CA VAL A 61 -38.16 2.84 5.29
C VAL A 61 -39.35 1.92 5.53
N ARG A 62 -39.18 0.60 5.34
CA ARG A 62 -40.26 -0.36 5.65
C ARG A 62 -40.68 -0.29 7.12
N ALA A 63 -39.72 -0.24 8.05
CA ALA A 63 -40.00 -0.12 9.47
C ALA A 63 -40.71 1.21 9.82
N LEU A 64 -40.41 2.29 9.09
CA LEU A 64 -41.10 3.56 9.22
C LEU A 64 -42.57 3.44 8.77
N ASP A 65 -42.82 2.81 7.62
CA ASP A 65 -44.17 2.59 7.10
C ASP A 65 -45.00 1.71 8.05
N ASP A 66 -44.40 0.64 8.58
CA ASP A 66 -45.04 -0.25 9.56
C ASP A 66 -45.37 0.47 10.87
N ALA A 67 -44.48 1.34 11.35
CA ALA A 67 -44.71 2.15 12.54
C ALA A 67 -45.82 3.19 12.32
N GLN A 68 -45.89 3.80 11.13
CA GLN A 68 -46.98 4.71 10.76
C GLN A 68 -48.32 3.99 10.70
N ALA A 69 -48.37 2.82 10.05
CA ALA A 69 -49.58 2.00 9.95
C ALA A 69 -50.06 1.55 11.34
N THR A 70 -49.13 1.14 12.22
CA THR A 70 -49.44 0.74 13.60
C THR A 70 -49.96 1.89 14.43
N LEU A 71 -49.35 3.07 14.34
CA LEU A 71 -49.84 4.27 15.02
C LEU A 71 -51.26 4.62 14.56
N ARG A 72 -51.51 4.67 13.25
CA ARG A 72 -52.84 4.96 12.68
C ARG A 72 -53.88 3.94 13.13
N ARG A 73 -53.57 2.65 13.07
CA ARG A 73 -54.45 1.56 13.53
C ARG A 73 -54.82 1.73 15.00
N LYS A 74 -53.86 2.08 15.86
CA LYS A 74 -54.11 2.27 17.29
C LYS A 74 -54.92 3.54 17.59
N GLN A 75 -54.72 4.60 16.82
CA GLN A 75 -55.52 5.83 16.91
C GLN A 75 -56.99 5.61 16.53
N LEU A 76 -57.26 4.71 15.59
CA LEU A 76 -58.61 4.37 15.12
C LEU A 76 -59.30 3.28 15.97
N SER A 77 -58.57 2.59 16.85
CA SER A 77 -59.11 1.50 17.65
C SER A 77 -59.83 2.05 18.90
N PRO A 78 -61.14 1.81 19.07
CA PRO A 78 -61.85 2.22 20.26
C PRO A 78 -61.42 1.36 21.46
N THR A 79 -61.14 2.02 22.60
CA THR A 79 -60.89 1.31 23.86
C THR A 79 -62.24 0.85 24.46
N PRO A 80 -62.32 -0.31 25.14
CA PRO A 80 -63.56 -0.79 25.78
C PRO A 80 -64.21 0.21 26.76
N SER A 81 -63.44 1.17 27.25
CA SER A 81 -63.87 2.23 28.17
C SER A 81 -64.24 3.56 27.49
N GLY A 82 -64.32 3.61 26.16
CA GLY A 82 -64.65 4.83 25.38
C GLY A 82 -63.57 5.91 25.39
N LYS A 83 -62.43 5.69 26.07
CA LYS A 83 -61.29 6.60 26.11
C LYS A 83 -60.35 6.37 24.91
N PRO A 84 -59.61 7.40 24.44
CA PRO A 84 -58.59 7.20 23.42
C PRO A 84 -57.48 6.27 23.91
N ALA A 85 -57.05 5.32 23.06
CA ALA A 85 -55.97 4.38 23.39
C ALA A 85 -54.64 5.13 23.60
N SER A 86 -53.81 4.67 24.55
CA SER A 86 -52.48 5.26 24.77
C SER A 86 -51.56 4.96 23.59
N VAL A 87 -51.12 6.01 22.88
CA VAL A 87 -50.28 5.92 21.66
C VAL A 87 -48.79 6.27 21.90
N ALA A 88 -48.38 6.45 23.16
CA ALA A 88 -47.04 6.94 23.48
C ALA A 88 -45.91 6.02 22.99
N ALA A 89 -46.12 4.69 23.08
CA ALA A 89 -45.15 3.71 22.62
C ALA A 89 -44.99 3.73 21.09
N GLU A 90 -46.10 3.83 20.36
CA GLU A 90 -46.14 3.87 18.90
C GLU A 90 -45.54 5.16 18.36
N GLN A 91 -45.80 6.30 19.01
CA GLN A 91 -45.13 7.55 18.68
C GLN A 91 -43.62 7.48 18.91
N LYS A 92 -43.17 6.83 19.99
CA LYS A 92 -41.73 6.61 20.24
C LYS A 92 -41.11 5.70 19.19
N ALA A 93 -41.80 4.63 18.79
CA ALA A 93 -41.37 3.73 17.72
C ALA A 93 -41.26 4.46 16.38
N LEU A 94 -42.27 5.29 16.04
CA LEU A 94 -42.27 6.12 14.84
C LEU A 94 -41.09 7.09 14.81
N ARG A 95 -40.81 7.79 15.93
CA ARG A 95 -39.65 8.69 16.03
C ARG A 95 -38.33 7.96 15.80
N ARG A 96 -38.15 6.78 16.39
CA ARG A 96 -36.95 5.95 16.20
C ARG A 96 -36.78 5.51 14.75
N ALA A 97 -37.87 5.09 14.10
CA ALA A 97 -37.82 4.68 12.69
C ALA A 97 -37.45 5.85 11.77
N LYS A 98 -38.00 7.05 12.01
CA LYS A 98 -37.61 8.29 11.29
C LYS A 98 -36.12 8.60 11.45
N GLN A 99 -35.62 8.60 12.68
CA GLN A 99 -34.20 8.83 12.96
C GLN A 99 -33.29 7.82 12.26
N LEU A 100 -33.70 6.56 12.18
CA LEU A 100 -32.93 5.53 11.48
C LEU A 100 -32.87 5.76 9.97
N VAL A 101 -33.97 6.20 9.36
CA VAL A 101 -34.00 6.57 7.93
C VAL A 101 -33.06 7.74 7.68
N GLU A 102 -33.16 8.81 8.48
CA GLU A 102 -32.30 9.99 8.40
C GLU A 102 -30.82 9.62 8.56
N GLU A 103 -30.49 8.74 9.51
CA GLU A 103 -29.12 8.26 9.70
C GLU A 103 -28.61 7.52 8.47
N CYS A 104 -29.41 6.60 7.91
CA CYS A 104 -29.02 5.84 6.72
C CYS A 104 -28.79 6.75 5.51
N GLU A 105 -29.64 7.76 5.31
CA GLU A 105 -29.51 8.74 4.23
C GLU A 105 -28.27 9.61 4.39
N ARG A 106 -28.02 10.09 5.61
CA ARG A 106 -26.80 10.83 5.95
C ARG A 106 -25.55 9.99 5.71
N LYS A 107 -25.55 8.72 6.14
CA LYS A 107 -24.41 7.81 5.94
C LYS A 107 -24.18 7.53 4.46
N LEU A 108 -25.23 7.31 3.67
CA LEU A 108 -25.13 7.18 2.20
C LEU A 108 -24.48 8.41 1.55
N ALA A 109 -24.94 9.61 1.93
CA ALA A 109 -24.39 10.86 1.41
C ALA A 109 -22.91 11.02 1.77
N LEU A 110 -22.55 10.70 3.03
CA LEU A 110 -21.17 10.72 3.49
C LEU A 110 -20.30 9.71 2.72
N THR A 111 -20.74 8.47 2.55
CA THR A 111 -19.99 7.45 1.81
C THR A 111 -19.66 7.91 0.38
N ARG A 112 -20.62 8.51 -0.33
CA ARG A 112 -20.38 9.06 -1.68
C ARG A 112 -19.37 10.20 -1.67
N THR A 113 -19.45 11.09 -0.69
CA THR A 113 -18.50 12.20 -0.54
C THR A 113 -17.09 11.69 -0.21
N TRP A 114 -16.98 10.73 0.71
CA TRP A 114 -15.70 10.13 1.07
C TRP A 114 -15.11 9.31 -0.08
N SER A 115 -15.90 8.60 -0.85
CA SER A 115 -15.43 7.87 -2.04
C SER A 115 -14.76 8.81 -3.06
N ARG A 116 -15.39 9.94 -3.40
CA ARG A 116 -14.80 10.94 -4.30
C ARG A 116 -13.54 11.61 -3.73
N ARG A 117 -13.56 11.91 -2.42
CA ARG A 117 -12.40 12.50 -1.75
C ARG A 117 -11.23 11.51 -1.70
N PHE A 118 -11.52 10.24 -1.47
CA PHE A 118 -10.52 9.18 -1.43
C PHE A 118 -9.89 8.95 -2.81
N GLU A 119 -10.70 8.96 -3.88
CA GLU A 119 -10.21 8.87 -5.26
C GLU A 119 -9.18 9.98 -5.58
N LYS A 120 -9.45 11.21 -5.15
CA LYS A 120 -8.49 12.31 -5.30
C LYS A 120 -7.18 12.05 -4.55
N VAL A 121 -7.27 11.63 -3.28
CA VAL A 121 -6.09 11.32 -2.46
C VAL A 121 -5.30 10.14 -3.05
N GLU A 122 -5.99 9.14 -3.59
CA GLU A 122 -5.38 8.02 -4.30
C GLU A 122 -4.60 8.50 -5.53
N GLN A 123 -5.17 9.43 -6.33
CA GLN A 123 -4.50 9.98 -7.50
C GLN A 123 -3.25 10.79 -7.12
N ASP A 124 -3.34 11.61 -6.09
CA ASP A 124 -2.21 12.39 -5.56
C ASP A 124 -1.10 11.45 -5.06
N TYR A 125 -1.46 10.42 -4.29
CA TYR A 125 -0.54 9.38 -3.82
C TYR A 125 0.13 8.64 -4.99
N ARG A 126 -0.64 8.25 -6.01
CA ARG A 126 -0.12 7.50 -7.16
C ARG A 126 0.90 8.33 -7.94
N THR A 127 0.61 9.62 -8.11
CA THR A 127 1.51 10.56 -8.81
C THR A 127 2.80 10.78 -8.01
N GLY A 128 2.71 10.92 -6.69
CA GLY A 128 3.89 11.07 -5.83
C GLY A 128 4.76 9.81 -5.76
N THR A 129 4.12 8.63 -5.68
CA THR A 129 4.85 7.36 -5.56
C THR A 129 5.38 6.82 -6.89
N SER A 130 4.75 7.15 -8.03
CA SER A 130 5.25 6.72 -9.35
C SER A 130 6.61 7.35 -9.67
N ALA A 131 6.79 8.63 -9.35
CA ALA A 131 8.08 9.31 -9.55
C ALA A 131 9.17 8.72 -8.65
N ALA A 132 8.87 8.48 -7.38
CA ALA A 132 9.81 7.88 -6.43
C ALA A 132 10.22 6.45 -6.83
N ARG A 133 9.27 5.62 -7.28
CA ARG A 133 9.55 4.27 -7.81
C ARG A 133 10.42 4.31 -9.05
N ALA A 134 10.11 5.19 -10.00
CA ALA A 134 10.89 5.34 -11.22
C ALA A 134 12.33 5.80 -10.93
N ALA A 135 12.49 6.77 -10.02
CA ALA A 135 13.80 7.24 -9.58
C ALA A 135 14.59 6.15 -8.85
N ALA A 136 13.94 5.35 -7.99
CA ALA A 136 14.60 4.24 -7.31
C ALA A 136 15.06 3.16 -8.30
N ALA A 137 14.20 2.71 -9.21
CA ALA A 137 14.54 1.69 -10.19
C ALA A 137 15.64 2.17 -11.17
N GLY A 138 15.48 3.39 -11.71
CA GLY A 138 16.48 3.97 -12.62
C GLY A 138 17.81 4.23 -11.94
N GLY A 139 17.79 4.80 -10.73
CA GLY A 139 18.99 5.10 -9.96
C GLY A 139 19.76 3.86 -9.51
N VAL A 140 19.05 2.80 -9.12
CA VAL A 140 19.67 1.51 -8.76
C VAL A 140 20.27 0.83 -9.99
N ALA A 141 19.59 0.87 -11.15
CA ALA A 141 20.14 0.35 -12.40
C ALA A 141 21.41 1.10 -12.84
N GLU A 142 21.39 2.44 -12.81
CA GLU A 142 22.56 3.26 -13.16
C GLU A 142 23.73 3.03 -12.20
N ALA A 143 23.47 3.05 -10.89
CA ALA A 143 24.47 2.78 -9.87
C ALA A 143 25.04 1.35 -10.01
N GLY A 144 24.19 0.37 -10.29
CA GLY A 144 24.60 -1.01 -10.57
C GLY A 144 25.55 -1.10 -11.76
N ALA A 145 25.21 -0.49 -12.89
CA ALA A 145 26.06 -0.47 -14.07
C ALA A 145 27.42 0.22 -13.82
N ARG A 146 27.43 1.33 -13.06
CA ARG A 146 28.67 2.00 -12.64
C ARG A 146 29.55 1.13 -11.76
N LEU A 147 28.94 0.45 -10.78
CA LEU A 147 29.65 -0.46 -9.88
C LEU A 147 30.21 -1.67 -10.64
N ASP A 148 29.44 -2.23 -11.57
CA ASP A 148 29.88 -3.35 -12.41
C ASP A 148 31.08 -2.96 -13.29
N GLY A 149 31.08 -1.74 -13.86
CA GLY A 149 32.24 -1.21 -14.59
C GLY A 149 33.48 -0.99 -13.72
N LEU A 150 33.31 -0.43 -12.51
CA LEU A 150 34.40 -0.24 -11.55
C LEU A 150 35.01 -1.58 -11.10
N LEU A 151 34.17 -2.57 -10.80
CA LEU A 151 34.61 -3.92 -10.46
C LEU A 151 35.40 -4.54 -11.61
N GLY A 152 34.93 -4.42 -12.85
CA GLY A 152 35.64 -4.92 -14.03
C GLY A 152 37.02 -4.29 -14.23
N HIS A 153 37.16 -2.99 -14.00
CA HIS A 153 38.46 -2.31 -14.06
C HIS A 153 39.42 -2.78 -12.96
N LEU A 154 38.93 -2.94 -11.73
CA LEU A 154 39.73 -3.41 -10.59
C LEU A 154 40.18 -4.86 -10.77
N ASP A 155 39.32 -5.73 -11.29
CA ASP A 155 39.66 -7.11 -11.63
C ASP A 155 40.70 -7.17 -12.75
N GLY A 156 40.58 -6.32 -13.77
CA GLY A 156 41.59 -6.17 -14.83
C GLY A 156 42.95 -5.79 -14.26
N TYR A 157 43.00 -4.81 -13.36
CA TYR A 157 44.23 -4.38 -12.70
C TYR A 157 44.85 -5.50 -11.85
N ARG A 158 44.00 -6.27 -11.13
CA ARG A 158 44.45 -7.42 -10.33
C ARG A 158 45.09 -8.50 -11.21
N ARG A 159 44.50 -8.80 -12.37
CA ARG A 159 45.06 -9.80 -13.31
C ARG A 159 46.41 -9.38 -13.85
N VAL A 160 46.56 -8.10 -14.24
CA VAL A 160 47.84 -7.58 -14.72
C VAL A 160 48.91 -7.64 -13.63
N LEU A 161 48.59 -7.22 -12.41
CA LEU A 161 49.52 -7.28 -11.28
C LEU A 161 49.94 -8.70 -10.90
N LEU A 162 49.03 -9.66 -10.97
CA LEU A 162 49.35 -11.08 -10.75
C LEU A 162 50.26 -11.61 -11.86
N ALA A 163 49.94 -11.31 -13.12
CA ALA A 163 50.76 -11.73 -14.26
C ALA A 163 52.19 -11.14 -14.24
N THR A 164 52.36 -9.88 -13.84
CA THR A 164 53.69 -9.26 -13.71
C THR A 164 54.47 -9.80 -12.52
N ARG A 165 53.79 -10.20 -11.44
CA ARG A 165 54.41 -10.89 -10.30
C ARG A 165 54.86 -12.30 -10.70
N ASP A 166 54.03 -13.08 -11.37
CA ASP A 166 54.37 -14.44 -11.81
C ASP A 166 55.52 -14.43 -12.83
N ALA A 167 55.57 -13.40 -13.69
CA ALA A 167 56.70 -13.18 -14.62
C ALA A 167 57.99 -12.77 -13.91
N ALA A 168 57.91 -12.15 -12.73
CA ALA A 168 59.07 -11.85 -11.88
C ALA A 168 59.49 -13.05 -11.02
N GLU A 169 58.62 -14.04 -10.81
CA GLU A 169 58.84 -15.23 -9.97
C GLU A 169 59.24 -16.51 -10.76
N GLY A 170 59.33 -16.50 -12.10
CA GLY A 170 59.69 -17.69 -12.90
C GLY A 170 60.94 -17.58 -13.79
N PRO A 171 61.76 -18.64 -13.98
CA PRO A 171 62.08 -19.76 -13.10
C PRO A 171 63.45 -19.53 -12.40
N GLY A 172 63.48 -19.61 -11.08
CA GLY A 172 64.73 -19.86 -10.37
C GLY A 172 65.23 -21.26 -10.72
N THR A 173 66.14 -21.36 -11.68
CA THR A 173 66.92 -22.56 -11.98
C THR A 173 67.81 -22.90 -10.79
N GLY A 174 67.25 -23.63 -9.82
CA GLY A 174 68.01 -24.46 -8.91
C GLY A 174 68.30 -25.81 -9.56
N GLY A 175 69.56 -26.24 -9.51
CA GLY A 175 69.92 -27.65 -9.46
C GLY A 175 70.81 -28.17 -10.59
N GLY A 176 72.09 -28.40 -10.27
CA GLY A 176 73.01 -29.16 -11.11
C GLY A 176 74.42 -29.24 -10.52
N GLY A 177 74.54 -29.78 -9.31
CA GLY A 177 75.83 -30.05 -8.67
C GLY A 177 76.48 -31.35 -9.17
N ASN A 178 77.81 -31.28 -9.27
CA ASN A 178 78.84 -32.34 -9.28
C ASN A 178 78.89 -33.34 -10.46
N PRO A 179 80.07 -33.91 -10.76
CA PRO A 179 80.76 -34.89 -9.90
C PRO A 179 82.11 -34.47 -9.30
#